data_AF-A0A1D1UKX4-F1
#
_entry.id   AF-A0A1D1UKX4-F1
#
_cell.length_a   1.000
_cell.length_b   1.000
_cell.length_c   1.000
_cell.angle_alpha   90.00
_cell.angle_beta   90.00
_cell.angle_gamma   90.00
#
_symmetry.space_group_name_H-M   'P 1'
#
loop_
_entity.id
_entity.type
_entity.pdbx_description
1 polymer ?
#
loop_
_entity_poly.entity_id
_entity_poly.type
_entity_poly.pdbx_seq_one_letter_code
_entity_poly.pdbx_strand_id
1 'polypeptide(L)'
;MTEIFLGITARFTNRKILVRHHIKLSCVSFPSRHTVENIYVLFKQELTNWGIKPQNVSIVQTDNASNMVAAFKMHDANLDQYVTEADELKAIDEAMLQCMMDEDGPPEDDEEAAKTVEAFEKFEVEAGSLFEDYKRYPCFIHTLQLIVKLFKDGAPIKAVMTKAHSRITDSLVEYCNTRADTSYGL
;
A
#
# COMPACT_ATOMS: atom_id res chain seq x y z
N MET A 1 18.53 -17.53 6.42
CA MET A 1 18.40 -16.09 6.73
C MET A 1 17.54 -15.51 5.62
N THR A 2 16.37 -14.94 5.92
CA THR A 2 15.48 -14.38 4.89
C THR A 2 16.04 -13.05 4.40
N GLU A 3 16.42 -12.99 3.13
CA GLU A 3 16.80 -11.75 2.46
C GLU A 3 15.54 -10.91 2.22
N ILE A 4 15.67 -9.60 2.45
CA ILE A 4 14.58 -8.63 2.28
C ILE A 4 14.95 -7.77 1.07
N PHE A 5 13.96 -7.42 0.26
CA PHE A 5 14.16 -6.66 -0.97
C PHE A 5 13.33 -5.38 -0.99
N LEU A 6 13.89 -4.30 -1.55
CA LEU A 6 13.17 -3.09 -1.93
C LEU A 6 12.99 -3.08 -3.45
N GLY A 7 11.74 -3.23 -3.90
CA GLY A 7 11.38 -3.04 -5.30
C GLY A 7 10.91 -1.62 -5.54
N ILE A 8 11.49 -0.92 -6.51
CA ILE A 8 11.07 0.44 -6.90
C ILE A 8 10.56 0.39 -8.33
N THR A 9 9.36 0.92 -8.54
CA THR A 9 8.72 0.97 -9.85
C THR A 9 8.20 2.37 -10.12
N ALA A 10 8.64 2.97 -11.22
CA ALA A 10 8.17 4.27 -11.67
C ALA A 10 6.86 4.13 -12.46
N ARG A 11 5.93 5.05 -12.20
CA ARG A 11 4.68 5.20 -12.95
C ARG A 11 4.56 6.64 -13.41
N PHE A 12 4.35 6.85 -14.70
CA PHE A 12 4.15 8.18 -15.27
C PHE A 12 3.31 8.09 -16.55
N THR A 13 2.63 9.18 -16.89
CA THR A 13 1.84 9.28 -18.11
C THR A 13 2.55 10.19 -19.10
N ASN A 14 2.71 9.73 -20.34
CA ASN A 14 3.21 10.58 -21.40
C ASN A 14 2.06 11.41 -21.97
N ARG A 15 2.06 12.72 -21.70
CA ARG A 15 1.00 13.65 -22.11
C ARG A 15 0.76 13.70 -23.62
N LYS A 16 1.76 13.41 -24.45
CA LYS A 16 1.62 13.49 -25.91
C LYS A 16 0.82 12.32 -26.49
N ILE A 17 0.97 11.14 -25.91
CA ILE A 17 0.34 9.90 -26.39
C ILE A 17 -0.78 9.42 -25.45
N LEU A 18 -0.97 10.08 -24.30
CA LEU A 18 -1.91 9.72 -23.24
C LEU A 18 -1.78 8.26 -22.76
N VAL A 19 -0.57 7.71 -22.86
CA VAL A 19 -0.25 6.35 -22.40
C VAL A 19 0.43 6.41 -21.04
N ARG A 20 -0.02 5.54 -20.13
CA ARG A 20 0.61 5.30 -18.83
C ARG A 20 1.72 4.27 -18.97
N HIS A 21 2.90 4.61 -18.48
CA HIS A 21 4.05 3.73 -18.39
C HIS A 21 4.23 3.20 -16.96
N HIS A 22 4.71 1.95 -16.88
CA HIS A 22 5.07 1.28 -15.64
C HIS A 22 6.43 0.62 -15.84
N ILE A 23 7.47 1.17 -15.21
CA ILE A 23 8.85 0.74 -15.44
C ILE A 23 9.48 0.36 -14.11
N LYS A 24 9.97 -0.88 -14.02
CA LYS A 24 10.74 -1.34 -12.86
C LYS A 24 12.09 -0.64 -12.88
N LEU A 25 12.34 0.21 -11.89
CA LEU A 25 13.62 0.89 -11.73
C LEU A 25 14.64 -0.05 -11.09
N SER A 26 14.27 -0.70 -9.98
CA SER A 26 15.20 -1.58 -9.29
C SER A 26 14.52 -2.60 -8.38
N CYS A 27 15.31 -3.57 -7.94
CA CYS A 27 14.98 -4.56 -6.93
C CYS A 27 16.26 -4.89 -6.18
N VAL A 28 16.48 -4.20 -5.06
CA VAL A 28 17.73 -4.28 -4.29
C VAL A 28 17.53 -5.10 -3.03
N SER A 29 18.48 -5.97 -2.69
CA SER A 29 18.49 -6.65 -1.40
C SER A 29 18.99 -5.71 -0.31
N PHE A 30 18.42 -5.81 0.89
CA PHE A 30 18.93 -5.10 2.07
C PHE A 30 20.08 -5.90 2.68
N PRO A 31 21.31 -5.34 2.75
CA PRO A 31 22.42 -6.01 3.40
C PRO A 31 22.37 -5.96 4.94
N SER A 32 21.34 -5.33 5.55
CA SER A 32 21.19 -5.18 7.01
C SER A 32 19.72 -5.02 7.46
N ARG A 33 19.48 -4.60 8.72
CA ARG A 33 18.13 -4.35 9.27
C ARG A 33 17.39 -3.27 8.45
N HIS A 34 16.09 -3.51 8.23
CA HIS A 34 15.16 -2.63 7.52
C HIS A 34 14.74 -1.38 8.32
N THR A 35 15.73 -0.61 8.80
CA THR A 35 15.42 0.63 9.53
C THR A 35 14.84 1.68 8.59
N VAL A 36 14.13 2.63 9.19
CA VAL A 36 13.51 3.77 8.51
C VAL A 36 14.51 4.52 7.62
N GLU A 37 15.70 4.79 8.16
CA GLU A 37 16.77 5.52 7.49
C GLU A 37 17.33 4.74 6.31
N ASN A 38 17.56 3.44 6.47
CA ASN A 38 18.11 2.58 5.42
C ASN A 38 17.16 2.48 4.22
N ILE A 39 15.86 2.35 4.47
CA ILE A 39 14.83 2.33 3.41
C ILE A 39 14.90 3.63 2.60
N TYR A 40 14.94 4.77 3.29
CA TYR A 40 14.91 6.06 2.62
C TYR A 40 16.21 6.39 1.89
N VAL A 41 17.36 6.06 2.47
CA VAL A 41 18.67 6.23 1.82
C VAL A 41 18.74 5.41 0.53
N LEU A 42 18.33 4.14 0.57
CA LEU A 42 18.30 3.29 -0.63
C LEU A 42 17.35 3.83 -1.68
N PHE A 43 16.16 4.29 -1.30
CA PHE A 43 15.23 4.94 -2.23
C PHE A 43 15.87 6.13 -2.95
N LYS A 44 16.52 7.05 -2.22
CA LYS A 44 17.19 8.21 -2.81
C LYS A 44 18.39 7.85 -3.68
N GLN A 45 19.17 6.85 -3.29
CA GLN A 45 20.27 6.33 -4.09
C GLN A 45 19.76 5.80 -5.42
N GLU A 46 18.69 5.00 -5.41
CA GLU A 46 18.11 4.44 -6.62
C GLU A 46 17.53 5.53 -7.54
N LEU A 47 16.85 6.55 -7.00
CA LEU A 47 16.42 7.69 -7.81
C LEU A 47 17.62 8.40 -8.46
N THR A 48 18.69 8.61 -7.70
CA THR A 48 19.92 9.25 -8.19
C THR A 48 20.59 8.42 -9.29
N ASN A 49 20.65 7.09 -9.13
CA ASN A 49 21.19 6.16 -10.12
C ASN A 49 20.45 6.25 -11.47
N TRP A 50 19.14 6.49 -11.42
CA TRP A 50 18.31 6.69 -12.59
C TRP A 50 18.29 8.14 -13.11
N GLY A 51 19.03 9.05 -12.48
CA GLY A 51 19.03 10.48 -12.83
C GLY A 51 17.70 11.19 -12.51
N ILE A 52 16.86 10.59 -11.67
CA ILE A 52 15.57 11.14 -11.25
C ILE A 52 15.81 12.02 -10.03
N LYS A 53 15.55 13.31 -10.19
CA LYS A 53 15.59 14.25 -9.06
C LYS A 53 14.37 14.02 -8.15
N PRO A 54 14.52 14.06 -6.82
CA PRO A 54 13.39 13.91 -5.89
C PRO A 54 12.22 14.87 -6.18
N GLN A 55 12.51 16.09 -6.62
CA GLN A 55 11.48 17.10 -6.99
C GLN A 55 10.63 16.69 -8.19
N ASN A 56 11.10 15.74 -9.02
CA ASN A 56 10.34 15.21 -10.15
C ASN A 56 9.40 14.07 -9.74
N VAL A 57 9.49 13.59 -8.49
CA VAL A 57 8.60 12.57 -7.96
C VAL A 57 7.39 13.27 -7.35
N SER A 58 6.20 12.91 -7.81
CA SER A 58 4.96 13.47 -7.26
C SER A 58 4.43 12.68 -6.07
N ILE A 59 4.42 11.36 -6.21
CA ILE A 59 3.78 10.44 -5.28
C ILE A 59 4.67 9.23 -5.06
N VAL A 60 4.77 8.81 -3.80
CA VAL A 60 5.37 7.54 -3.39
C VAL A 60 4.29 6.67 -2.77
N GLN A 61 4.02 5.51 -3.38
CA GLN A 61 3.03 4.56 -2.87
C GLN A 61 3.72 3.40 -2.17
N THR A 62 3.45 3.19 -0.88
CA THR A 62 4.06 2.12 -0.07
C THR A 62 3.03 1.40 0.79
N ASP A 63 3.34 0.19 1.27
CA ASP A 63 2.50 -0.47 2.27
C ASP A 63 2.50 0.29 3.61
N ASN A 64 1.56 -0.06 4.49
CA ASN A 64 1.43 0.56 5.81
C ASN A 64 2.34 -0.07 6.87
N ALA A 65 3.38 -0.82 6.49
CA ALA A 65 4.34 -1.29 7.47
C ALA A 65 4.99 -0.10 8.17
N SER A 66 5.14 -0.17 9.50
CA SER A 66 5.58 0.95 10.34
C SER A 66 6.86 1.63 9.84
N ASN A 67 7.85 0.84 9.40
CA ASN A 67 9.11 1.37 8.88
C ASN A 67 8.95 2.06 7.51
N MET A 68 8.09 1.54 6.64
CA MET A 68 7.78 2.16 5.35
C MET A 68 7.04 3.48 5.56
N VAL A 69 6.04 3.49 6.45
CA VAL A 69 5.30 4.70 6.81
C VAL A 69 6.27 5.76 7.36
N ALA A 70 7.08 5.43 8.35
CA ALA A 70 8.03 6.37 8.94
C ALA A 70 9.05 6.91 7.93
N ALA A 71 9.55 6.05 7.02
CA ALA A 71 10.57 6.43 6.05
C ALA A 71 10.09 7.50 5.06
N PHE A 72 8.81 7.48 4.72
CA PHE A 72 8.20 8.37 3.72
C PHE A 72 7.28 9.44 4.34
N LYS A 73 7.08 9.45 5.67
CA LYS A 73 6.35 10.51 6.40
C LYS A 73 7.23 11.71 6.77
N MET A 74 8.55 11.54 6.93
CA MET A 74 9.45 12.63 7.39
C MET A 74 9.57 13.83 6.43
N HIS A 75 9.06 13.73 5.21
CA HIS A 75 9.19 14.73 4.14
C HIS A 75 7.87 15.37 3.71
N ASP A 76 6.79 15.07 4.43
CA ASP A 76 5.45 15.56 4.10
C ASP A 76 5.10 16.70 5.07
N ALA A 77 5.27 17.95 4.62
CA ALA A 77 5.07 19.15 5.43
C ALA A 77 3.59 19.43 5.81
N ASN A 78 2.65 18.61 5.35
CA ASN A 78 1.21 18.74 5.62
C ASN A 78 0.69 17.76 6.68
N LEU A 79 1.56 17.25 7.55
CA LEU A 79 1.24 16.11 8.43
C LEU A 79 0.42 16.40 9.70
N ASP A 80 -0.25 17.55 9.83
CA ASP A 80 -1.16 17.81 10.95
C ASP A 80 -2.52 17.09 10.81
N GLN A 81 -2.75 16.40 9.70
CA GLN A 81 -3.90 15.54 9.50
C GLN A 81 -3.43 14.20 8.95
N TYR A 82 -3.17 13.19 9.79
CA TYR A 82 -3.49 11.78 9.49
C TYR A 82 -3.29 10.89 10.73
N VAL A 83 -4.40 10.68 11.44
CA VAL A 83 -5.06 9.37 11.64
C VAL A 83 -4.12 8.16 11.73
N THR A 84 -3.93 7.65 12.95
CA THR A 84 -3.28 6.36 13.26
C THR A 84 -4.11 5.17 12.75
N GLU A 85 -3.56 3.94 12.75
CA GLU A 85 -4.36 2.73 12.46
C GLU A 85 -5.65 2.67 13.30
N ALA A 86 -5.60 3.15 14.55
CA ALA A 86 -6.77 3.24 15.43
C ALA A 86 -7.79 4.30 14.97
N ASP A 87 -7.33 5.40 14.38
CA ASP A 87 -8.18 6.46 13.88
C ASP A 87 -8.78 6.08 12.51
N GLU A 88 -8.07 5.28 11.69
CA GLU A 88 -8.60 4.73 10.43
C GLU A 88 -9.72 3.73 10.73
N LEU A 89 -9.53 2.88 11.75
CA LEU A 89 -10.56 1.96 12.21
C LEU A 89 -11.82 2.69 12.70
N LYS A 90 -11.67 3.82 13.40
CA LYS A 90 -12.82 4.64 13.85
C LYS A 90 -13.57 5.29 12.70
N ALA A 91 -12.86 5.89 11.74
CA ALA A 91 -13.49 6.53 10.58
C ALA A 91 -14.28 5.53 9.73
N ILE A 92 -13.81 4.28 9.64
CA ILE A 92 -14.52 3.20 8.94
C ILE A 92 -15.78 2.77 9.69
N ASP A 93 -15.72 2.65 11.03
CA ASP A 93 -16.88 2.31 11.87
C ASP A 93 -17.97 3.38 11.77
N GLU A 94 -17.58 4.66 11.80
CA GLU A 94 -18.49 5.80 11.63
C GLU A 94 -19.10 5.85 10.21
N ALA A 95 -18.31 5.61 9.17
CA ALA A 95 -18.81 5.55 7.79
C ALA A 95 -19.78 4.38 7.55
N MET A 96 -19.53 3.22 8.17
CA MET A 96 -20.45 2.09 8.11
C MET A 96 -21.80 2.40 8.79
N LEU A 97 -21.80 3.20 9.86
CA LEU A 97 -23.02 3.64 10.53
C LEU A 97 -23.85 4.58 9.64
N GLN A 98 -23.17 5.48 8.93
CA GLN A 98 -23.80 6.47 8.05
C GLN A 98 -24.46 5.84 6.82
N CYS A 99 -23.80 4.87 6.18
CA CYS A 99 -24.34 4.19 4.99
C CYS A 99 -25.60 3.35 5.27
N MET A 100 -25.91 3.04 6.53
CA MET A 100 -27.16 2.35 6.89
C MET A 100 -28.37 3.28 7.04
N MET A 101 -28.21 4.59 6.79
CA MET A 101 -29.26 5.59 6.99
C MET A 101 -29.76 6.29 5.71
N ASP A 102 -29.11 6.10 4.55
CA ASP A 102 -29.33 6.95 3.35
C ASP A 102 -29.82 6.20 2.08
N GLU A 103 -30.66 5.16 2.19
CA GLU A 103 -31.45 4.70 1.03
C GLU A 103 -32.74 5.52 0.92
N ASP A 104 -32.68 6.68 0.24
CA ASP A 104 -33.73 7.22 -0.64
C ASP A 104 -33.29 8.55 -1.27
N GLY A 105 -32.83 8.54 -2.54
CA GLY A 105 -32.54 9.76 -3.31
C GLY A 105 -32.43 9.51 -4.83
N PRO A 106 -33.08 10.30 -5.70
CA PRO A 106 -33.20 10.05 -7.15
C PRO A 106 -31.93 10.45 -7.94
N PRO A 107 -31.77 10.01 -9.20
CA PRO A 107 -30.48 10.06 -9.92
C PRO A 107 -30.10 11.46 -10.45
N GLU A 108 -28.78 11.64 -10.55
CA GLU A 108 -28.00 12.86 -10.78
C GLU A 108 -28.20 13.54 -12.17
N ASP A 109 -28.20 14.88 -12.17
CA ASP A 109 -28.31 15.80 -13.32
C ASP A 109 -26.94 16.03 -14.01
N ASP A 110 -26.93 16.19 -15.34
CA ASP A 110 -25.76 16.33 -16.23
C ASP A 110 -24.89 17.56 -15.92
N GLU A 111 -25.43 18.54 -15.18
CA GLU A 111 -24.69 19.73 -14.74
C GLU A 111 -23.67 19.42 -13.63
N GLU A 112 -23.93 18.40 -12.81
CA GLU A 112 -23.03 17.96 -11.74
C GLU A 112 -21.76 17.33 -12.35
N ALA A 113 -21.93 16.50 -13.39
CA ALA A 113 -20.83 15.85 -14.10
C ALA A 113 -19.88 16.87 -14.75
N ALA A 114 -20.40 17.96 -15.31
CA ALA A 114 -19.60 19.03 -15.90
C ALA A 114 -18.75 19.77 -14.84
N LYS A 115 -19.33 20.02 -13.66
CA LYS A 115 -18.63 20.62 -12.51
C LYS A 115 -17.52 19.70 -11.99
N THR A 116 -17.74 18.38 -12.02
CA THR A 116 -16.73 17.39 -11.63
C THR A 116 -15.54 17.39 -12.59
N VAL A 117 -15.77 17.54 -13.89
CA VAL A 117 -14.69 17.61 -14.91
C VAL A 117 -13.87 18.90 -14.76
N GLU A 118 -14.51 20.06 -14.61
CA GLU A 118 -13.81 21.33 -14.37
C GLU A 118 -13.01 21.32 -13.05
N ALA A 119 -13.58 20.72 -12.00
CA ALA A 119 -12.88 20.53 -10.73
C ALA A 119 -11.63 19.64 -10.89
N PHE A 120 -11.72 18.61 -11.75
CA PHE A 120 -10.61 17.70 -12.02
C PHE A 120 -9.49 18.38 -12.83
N GLU A 121 -9.82 19.16 -13.86
CA GLU A 121 -8.84 19.90 -14.66
C GLU A 121 -8.12 20.98 -13.81
N LYS A 122 -8.86 21.67 -12.94
CA LYS A 122 -8.28 22.64 -12.01
C LYS A 122 -7.33 21.98 -11.00
N PHE A 123 -7.68 20.80 -10.50
CA PHE A 123 -6.83 20.01 -9.61
C PHE A 123 -5.53 19.54 -10.31
N GLU A 124 -5.58 19.14 -11.58
CA GLU A 124 -4.38 18.75 -12.34
C GLU A 124 -3.42 19.93 -12.58
N VAL A 125 -3.95 21.14 -12.79
CA VAL A 125 -3.14 22.36 -12.94
C VAL A 125 -2.46 22.73 -11.62
N GLU A 126 -3.16 22.62 -10.48
CA GLU A 126 -2.60 22.83 -9.14
C GLU A 126 -1.55 21.77 -8.77
N ALA A 127 -1.79 20.50 -9.11
CA ALA A 127 -0.84 19.41 -8.92
C ALA A 127 0.47 19.62 -9.71
N GLY A 128 0.41 20.33 -10.84
CA GLY A 128 1.58 20.72 -11.63
C GLY A 128 2.55 21.68 -10.91
N SER A 129 2.09 22.36 -9.85
CA SER A 129 2.87 23.34 -9.08
C SER A 129 3.41 22.85 -7.72
N LEU A 130 3.17 21.59 -7.34
CA LEU A 130 3.22 21.17 -5.93
C LEU A 130 4.48 20.39 -5.46
N PHE A 131 5.53 20.24 -6.25
CA PHE A 131 6.60 19.30 -5.87
C PHE A 131 7.90 19.97 -5.41
N GLU A 132 8.11 19.95 -4.09
CA GLU A 132 9.46 20.02 -3.49
C GLU A 132 9.90 18.73 -2.79
N ASP A 133 9.01 17.78 -2.38
CA ASP A 133 9.47 16.55 -1.69
C ASP A 133 8.53 15.30 -1.76
N TYR A 134 7.56 15.22 -2.69
CA TYR A 134 6.59 14.11 -2.90
C TYR A 134 5.60 13.78 -1.75
N LYS A 135 4.39 13.31 -2.10
CA LYS A 135 3.37 12.84 -1.13
C LYS A 135 3.40 11.32 -0.98
N ARG A 136 3.21 10.80 0.24
CA ARG A 136 3.05 9.36 0.45
C ARG A 136 1.57 8.94 0.32
N TYR A 137 1.29 7.90 -0.44
CA TYR A 137 -0.02 7.23 -0.47
C TYR A 137 0.07 5.79 0.05
N PRO A 138 -0.92 5.32 0.84
CA PRO A 138 -0.97 3.94 1.25
C PRO A 138 -1.26 3.00 0.07
N CYS A 139 -0.72 1.79 0.13
CA CYS A 139 -1.03 0.74 -0.83
C CYS A 139 -2.45 0.23 -0.60
N PHE A 140 -3.36 0.51 -1.55
CA PHE A 140 -4.75 0.08 -1.50
C PHE A 140 -4.90 -1.45 -1.26
N ILE A 141 -4.08 -2.26 -1.93
CA ILE A 141 -4.11 -3.72 -1.76
C ILE A 141 -3.75 -4.11 -0.32
N HIS A 142 -2.76 -3.43 0.28
CA HIS A 142 -2.39 -3.68 1.67
C HIS A 142 -3.50 -3.24 2.63
N THR A 143 -4.11 -2.09 2.40
CA THR A 143 -5.27 -1.62 3.18
C THR A 143 -6.42 -2.62 3.11
N LEU A 144 -6.76 -3.13 1.92
CA LEU A 144 -7.76 -4.19 1.77
C LEU A 144 -7.38 -5.46 2.54
N GLN A 145 -6.10 -5.86 2.51
CA GLN A 145 -5.63 -7.01 3.28
C GLN A 145 -5.76 -6.79 4.79
N LEU A 146 -5.52 -5.57 5.29
CA LEU A 146 -5.73 -5.22 6.70
C LEU A 146 -7.22 -5.31 7.06
N ILE A 147 -8.12 -4.76 6.24
CA ILE A 147 -9.57 -4.87 6.43
C ILE A 147 -10.00 -6.34 6.50
N VAL A 148 -9.54 -7.17 5.57
CA VAL A 148 -9.84 -8.62 5.58
C VAL A 148 -9.31 -9.30 6.86
N LYS A 149 -8.16 -8.88 7.39
CA LYS A 149 -7.65 -9.42 8.67
C LYS A 149 -8.54 -9.07 9.84
N LEU A 150 -9.13 -7.88 9.89
CA LEU A 150 -10.07 -7.50 10.97
C LEU A 150 -11.26 -8.47 11.04
N PHE A 151 -11.80 -8.88 9.89
CA PHE A 151 -12.89 -9.86 9.85
C PHE A 151 -12.46 -11.27 10.28
N LYS A 152 -11.18 -11.64 10.14
CA LYS A 152 -10.69 -12.95 10.58
C LYS A 152 -10.74 -13.13 12.09
N ASP A 153 -10.72 -12.05 12.85
CA ASP A 153 -10.81 -12.08 14.31
C ASP A 153 -12.24 -12.18 14.84
N GLY A 154 -13.25 -12.03 13.97
CA GLY A 154 -14.65 -12.27 14.31
C GLY A 154 -14.89 -13.71 14.74
N ALA A 155 -15.62 -13.92 15.85
CA ALA A 155 -15.78 -15.22 16.51
C ALA A 155 -16.11 -16.42 15.60
N PRO A 156 -17.09 -16.35 14.68
CA PRO A 156 -17.41 -17.49 13.81
C PRO A 156 -16.31 -17.77 12.77
N ILE A 157 -15.67 -16.74 12.22
CA ILE A 157 -14.62 -16.87 11.20
C ILE A 157 -13.34 -17.38 11.84
N LYS A 158 -12.99 -16.87 13.03
CA LYS A 158 -11.80 -17.25 13.78
C LYS A 158 -11.77 -18.75 14.06
N ALA A 159 -12.88 -19.33 14.52
CA ALA A 159 -12.97 -20.76 14.81
C ALA A 159 -12.72 -21.63 13.55
N VAL A 160 -13.29 -21.23 12.41
CA VAL A 160 -13.10 -21.93 11.14
C VAL A 160 -11.65 -21.80 10.66
N MET A 161 -11.07 -20.60 10.72
CA MET A 161 -9.69 -20.34 10.32
C MET A 161 -8.69 -21.11 11.19
N THR A 162 -8.89 -21.17 12.51
CA THR A 162 -8.04 -21.96 13.42
C THR A 162 -8.08 -23.45 13.06
N LYS A 163 -9.27 -24.01 12.80
CA LYS A 163 -9.41 -25.42 12.41
C LYS A 163 -8.75 -25.71 11.05
N ALA A 164 -8.89 -24.79 10.10
CA ALA A 164 -8.25 -24.90 8.78
C ALA A 164 -6.72 -24.86 8.90
N HIS A 165 -6.16 -23.91 9.67
CA HIS A 165 -4.72 -23.83 9.92
C HIS A 165 -4.18 -25.09 10.57
N SER A 166 -4.87 -25.63 11.59
CA SER A 166 -4.46 -26.90 12.23
C SER A 166 -4.34 -28.03 11.22
N ARG A 167 -5.33 -28.22 10.35
CA ARG A 167 -5.29 -29.28 9.32
C ARG A 167 -4.15 -29.11 8.32
N ILE A 168 -3.86 -27.87 7.93
CA ILE A 168 -2.73 -27.57 7.04
C ILE A 168 -1.42 -27.90 7.75
N THR A 169 -1.27 -27.51 9.02
CA THR A 169 -0.10 -27.83 9.82
C THR A 169 0.08 -29.34 9.99
N ASP A 170 -0.99 -30.07 10.34
CA ASP A 170 -0.95 -31.52 10.51
C ASP A 170 -0.53 -32.23 9.21
N SER A 171 -1.10 -31.81 8.07
CA SER A 171 -0.74 -32.34 6.76
C SER A 171 0.70 -32.02 6.35
N LEU A 172 1.20 -30.82 6.66
CA LEU A 172 2.60 -30.45 6.40
C LEU A 172 3.56 -31.26 7.27
N VAL A 173 3.22 -31.50 8.54
CA VAL A 173 4.02 -32.33 9.45
C VAL A 173 4.06 -33.77 8.96
N GLU A 174 2.92 -34.35 8.58
CA GLU A 174 2.85 -35.69 8.00
C GLU A 174 3.68 -35.81 6.71
N TYR A 175 3.58 -34.81 5.83
CA TYR A 175 4.39 -34.75 4.60
C TYR A 175 5.89 -34.64 4.90
N CYS A 176 6.30 -33.85 5.88
CA CYS A 176 7.71 -33.74 6.26
C CYS A 176 8.25 -35.03 6.89
N ASN A 177 7.47 -35.69 7.75
CA ASN A 177 7.87 -36.94 8.42
C ASN A 177 8.00 -38.09 7.42
N THR A 178 7.04 -38.25 6.51
CA THR A 178 7.10 -39.29 5.47
C THR A 178 8.29 -39.12 4.51
N ARG A 179 8.71 -37.88 4.26
CA ARG A 179 9.88 -37.57 3.43
C ARG A 179 11.21 -37.79 4.16
N ALA A 180 11.26 -37.56 5.47
CA ALA A 180 12.43 -37.85 6.30
C ALA A 180 12.70 -39.37 6.36
N ASP A 181 11.66 -40.20 6.49
CA ASP A 181 11.79 -41.66 6.54
C ASP A 181 12.33 -42.26 5.23
N THR A 182 12.03 -41.65 4.07
CA THR A 182 12.60 -42.07 2.78
C THR A 182 14.07 -41.66 2.57
N SER A 183 14.64 -40.77 3.40
CA SER A 183 16.00 -40.25 3.23
C SER A 183 17.08 -41.01 4.01
N TYR A 184 16.69 -41.94 4.90
CA TYR A 184 17.58 -42.81 5.67
C TYR A 184 17.68 -44.25 5.11
N GLY A 185 17.17 -44.48 3.90
CA GLY A 185 17.12 -45.78 3.23
C GLY A 185 18.06 -45.95 2.04
N LEU A 186 19.28 -45.41 2.11
CA LEU A 186 20.40 -45.70 1.19
C LEU A 186 21.67 -46.02 1.98
#